data_AF-A0A087GWN7-F1
#
_entry.id   AF-A0A087GWN7-F1
#
_cell.length_a   1.000
_cell.length_b   1.000
_cell.length_c   1.000
_cell.angle_alpha   90.00
_cell.angle_beta   90.00
_cell.angle_gamma   90.00
#
_symmetry.space_group_name_H-M   'P 1'
#
loop_
_entity.id
_entity.type
_entity.pdbx_description
1 polymer ?
#
loop_
_entity_poly.entity_id
_entity_poly.type
_entity_poly.pdbx_seq_one_letter_code
_entity_poly.pdbx_strand_id
1 'polypeptide(L)'
;MPNIRDFIRNSIAPSSYFNFTRRNRTSAQGFRHLDAISCLALSEDKKLLYSGSWDKTFKVWRVSDYRCLESVNAHDDAVNAVVAGFDGLVFTGSADGTVKVWRREDQAKETKHFFSETLLKQDCAVTAIAVDQTAMLVYCGSSDGTVNFWERDNSMKNGGVLKGHKLAVLCLVAAGNLLFSGSADLGIRVWRRPERGAGGEHVCLSVLTGHAGPVKCLAVERDQESVSGERRWIVYSGSLDRSVKMWRVSENSPPMVNQEFRSSGRVASAGDKNALAASFVFGDSLVDAGNNNYLQTLSRANSPPNGIDFKPSRGNPTGRFTNGRTIADIVGEKLGQPDYAVPYLSPNASGEAILNGVNYASGGGGILNATGSVFVNRLGMDIQVDYFSITRKQFDKLLGGDKARDYIQKRSIFSVVVGSNDFLNNYLVPFVAAQARLTQTPEVFVDDMINHLRDQLKRLYALDARKFVVGNVAPIGCIPYQKSINQLKDKQCVDLANKLALQYNARLKDLLLVELKDSLKDAHFVHANVFDLVMDLIVNYKDYGFRTASEACCGTGGRLAGILPCGPTSSLCTDRSKHVFWDPYHPSEAANVLIADKLLFGDSKFVTPFNLLHLRDL
;
A
#
# COMPACT_ATOMS: atom_id res chain seq x y z
N MET A 1 -30.23 8.54 22.23
CA MET A 1 -29.63 7.32 21.64
C MET A 1 -30.74 6.48 21.04
N PRO A 2 -30.74 6.21 19.73
CA PRO A 2 -31.69 5.27 19.12
C PRO A 2 -31.32 3.81 19.47
N ASN A 3 -32.31 2.91 19.42
CA ASN A 3 -32.23 1.53 19.92
C ASN A 3 -31.57 0.58 18.90
N ILE A 4 -30.81 -0.40 19.40
CA ILE A 4 -29.96 -1.36 18.66
C ILE A 4 -30.75 -2.20 17.62
N ARG A 5 -32.07 -2.34 17.79
CA ARG A 5 -32.94 -3.05 16.84
C ARG A 5 -33.12 -2.33 15.49
N ASP A 6 -32.97 -1.01 15.42
CA ASP A 6 -33.16 -0.25 14.18
C ASP A 6 -31.92 -0.31 13.27
N PHE A 7 -30.75 -0.63 13.82
CA PHE A 7 -29.48 -0.72 13.09
C PHE A 7 -29.35 -2.01 12.26
N ILE A 8 -29.97 -3.10 12.74
CA ILE A 8 -29.84 -4.44 12.15
C ILE A 8 -30.81 -4.64 10.97
N ARG A 9 -31.89 -3.86 10.89
CA ARG A 9 -32.89 -4.02 9.82
C ARG A 9 -32.52 -3.35 8.49
N ASN A 10 -31.58 -2.40 8.48
CA ASN A 10 -31.31 -1.53 7.31
C ASN A 10 -29.99 -1.81 6.57
N SER A 11 -29.29 -2.92 6.85
CA SER A 11 -27.87 -3.06 6.44
C SER A 11 -27.55 -4.22 5.49
N ILE A 12 -28.52 -4.83 4.78
CA ILE A 12 -28.23 -5.94 3.85
C ILE A 12 -28.96 -5.77 2.50
N ALA A 13 -28.16 -5.53 1.45
CA ALA A 13 -28.43 -5.46 0.00
C ALA A 13 -28.96 -4.13 -0.62
N PRO A 14 -28.30 -3.58 -1.66
CA PRO A 14 -28.58 -2.26 -2.24
C PRO A 14 -29.47 -2.39 -3.48
N SER A 15 -30.79 -2.36 -3.29
CA SER A 15 -31.72 -2.00 -4.36
C SER A 15 -33.04 -1.58 -3.73
N SER A 16 -33.39 -0.30 -3.88
CA SER A 16 -34.61 0.36 -3.39
C SER A 16 -34.71 0.57 -1.87
N TYR A 17 -34.29 1.75 -1.39
CA TYR A 17 -34.69 2.25 -0.08
C TYR A 17 -35.76 3.34 -0.25
N PHE A 18 -37.00 2.93 0.04
CA PHE A 18 -38.20 3.67 0.45
C PHE A 18 -38.56 5.02 -0.21
N ASN A 19 -39.54 4.97 -1.11
CA ASN A 19 -40.43 6.09 -1.38
C ASN A 19 -41.20 6.46 -0.11
N PHE A 20 -40.92 7.62 0.49
CA PHE A 20 -41.87 8.26 1.39
C PHE A 20 -43.12 8.64 0.59
N THR A 21 -44.21 7.90 0.77
CA THR A 21 -45.52 8.25 0.22
C THR A 21 -45.93 9.65 0.68
N ARG A 22 -46.03 10.57 -0.28
CA ARG A 22 -46.62 11.90 -0.15
C ARG A 22 -47.99 11.81 0.54
N ARG A 23 -48.10 12.27 1.78
CA ARG A 23 -49.37 12.79 2.32
C ARG A 23 -49.10 13.95 3.28
N ASN A 24 -49.70 15.08 2.94
CA ASN A 24 -49.89 16.33 3.70
C ASN A 24 -48.76 17.36 3.66
N ARG A 25 -48.88 18.26 2.67
CA ARG A 25 -48.28 19.59 2.61
C ARG A 25 -48.95 20.52 3.62
N THR A 26 -48.21 21.00 4.61
CA THR A 26 -48.51 22.27 5.31
C THR A 26 -47.22 23.02 5.65
N SER A 27 -46.96 24.06 4.86
CA SER A 27 -46.29 25.36 5.11
C SER A 27 -45.06 25.56 6.03
N ALA A 28 -44.54 24.57 6.76
CA ALA A 28 -43.34 24.71 7.61
C ALA A 28 -42.07 24.04 7.04
N GLN A 29 -42.15 23.51 5.82
CA GLN A 29 -41.23 22.46 5.31
C GLN A 29 -40.13 22.96 4.35
N GLY A 30 -40.11 24.25 3.99
CA GLY A 30 -39.13 24.79 3.02
C GLY A 30 -37.69 24.96 3.56
N PHE A 31 -37.53 24.97 4.89
CA PHE A 31 -36.28 25.42 5.54
C PHE A 31 -35.46 24.30 6.17
N ARG A 32 -35.86 23.03 6.04
CA ARG A 32 -35.11 21.89 6.57
C ARG A 32 -34.76 20.93 5.46
N HIS A 33 -33.65 20.22 5.62
CA HIS A 33 -33.35 19.08 4.76
C HIS A 33 -34.34 17.96 5.03
N LEU A 34 -34.71 17.24 3.97
CA LEU A 34 -35.64 16.11 4.04
C LEU A 34 -34.92 14.78 4.24
N ASP A 35 -33.59 14.79 4.12
CA ASP A 35 -32.72 13.63 4.29
C ASP A 35 -31.41 14.04 4.99
N ALA A 36 -30.50 13.08 5.19
CA ALA A 36 -29.22 13.27 5.83
C ALA A 36 -28.42 14.42 5.20
N ILE A 37 -27.81 15.23 6.07
CA ILE A 37 -26.81 16.21 5.66
C ILE A 37 -25.49 15.47 5.51
N SER A 38 -24.93 15.47 4.30
CA SER A 38 -23.72 14.71 3.96
C SER A 38 -22.46 15.55 4.06
N CYS A 39 -22.56 16.86 3.90
CA CYS A 39 -21.44 17.78 3.79
C CYS A 39 -21.81 19.20 4.20
N LEU A 40 -20.80 19.94 4.66
CA LEU A 40 -20.90 21.34 5.07
C LEU A 40 -19.69 22.10 4.53
N ALA A 41 -19.90 23.36 4.14
CA ALA A 41 -18.81 24.27 3.75
C ALA A 41 -19.12 25.71 4.17
N LEU A 42 -18.11 26.46 4.60
CA LEU A 42 -18.23 27.89 4.86
C LEU A 42 -17.83 28.69 3.62
N SER A 43 -18.46 29.84 3.40
CA SER A 43 -17.99 30.83 2.43
C SER A 43 -16.65 31.43 2.84
N GLU A 44 -15.93 32.02 1.87
CA GLU A 44 -14.63 32.68 2.10
C GLU A 44 -14.69 33.75 3.21
N ASP A 45 -15.77 34.52 3.24
CA ASP A 45 -16.03 35.56 4.25
C ASP A 45 -16.64 35.03 5.56
N LYS A 46 -16.87 33.71 5.65
CA LYS A 46 -17.49 33.00 6.78
C LYS A 46 -18.88 33.51 7.18
N LYS A 47 -19.57 34.25 6.29
CA LYS A 47 -20.92 34.76 6.55
C LYS A 47 -22.01 33.76 6.16
N LEU A 48 -21.70 32.86 5.24
CA LEU A 48 -22.61 31.83 4.75
C LEU A 48 -22.07 30.44 5.08
N LEU A 49 -22.98 29.57 5.48
CA LEU A 49 -22.77 28.13 5.58
C LEU A 49 -23.58 27.46 4.47
N TYR A 50 -22.97 26.52 3.78
CA TYR A 50 -23.62 25.66 2.80
C TYR A 50 -23.79 24.27 3.41
N SER A 51 -24.95 23.65 3.19
CA SER A 51 -25.18 22.25 3.54
C SER A 51 -25.70 21.49 2.32
N GLY A 52 -25.03 20.39 1.98
CA GLY A 52 -25.50 19.45 0.96
C GLY A 52 -26.19 18.25 1.60
N SER A 53 -27.20 17.71 0.94
CA SER A 53 -28.00 16.61 1.47
C SER A 53 -28.35 15.56 0.43
N TRP A 54 -28.68 14.38 0.93
CA TRP A 54 -29.24 13.28 0.14
C TRP A 54 -30.64 13.57 -0.39
N ASP A 55 -31.29 14.65 0.07
CA ASP A 55 -32.51 15.19 -0.52
C ASP A 55 -32.30 15.89 -1.88
N LYS A 56 -31.08 15.78 -2.43
CA LYS A 56 -30.65 16.30 -3.75
C LYS A 56 -30.47 17.81 -3.80
N THR A 57 -30.63 18.49 -2.67
CA THR A 57 -30.47 19.94 -2.54
C THR A 57 -29.19 20.32 -1.83
N PHE A 58 -28.71 21.53 -2.11
CA PHE A 58 -27.92 22.26 -1.13
C PHE A 58 -28.70 23.48 -0.63
N LYS A 59 -28.46 23.84 0.62
CA LYS A 59 -29.06 25.01 1.26
C LYS A 59 -27.99 25.99 1.70
N VAL A 60 -28.38 27.26 1.75
CA VAL A 60 -27.52 28.38 2.12
C VAL A 60 -28.05 28.97 3.41
N TRP A 61 -27.18 29.11 4.41
CA TRP A 61 -27.53 29.58 5.74
C TRP A 61 -26.70 30.81 6.07
N ARG A 62 -27.32 31.82 6.67
CA ARG A 62 -26.58 32.93 7.24
C ARG A 62 -26.03 32.51 8.60
N VAL A 63 -24.73 32.66 8.81
CA VAL A 63 -24.06 32.22 10.05
C VAL A 63 -24.49 33.07 11.26
N SER A 64 -24.80 34.36 11.06
CA SER A 64 -25.12 35.28 12.17
C SER A 64 -26.43 34.97 12.89
N ASP A 65 -27.44 34.43 12.20
CA ASP A 65 -28.78 34.17 12.73
C ASP A 65 -29.31 32.76 12.42
N TYR A 66 -28.49 31.92 11.77
CA TYR A 66 -28.80 30.56 11.34
C TYR A 66 -30.03 30.45 10.45
N ARG A 67 -30.43 31.53 9.76
CA ARG A 67 -31.56 31.49 8.83
C ARG A 67 -31.15 30.88 7.50
N CYS A 68 -31.97 29.94 7.02
CA CYS A 68 -31.88 29.43 5.66
C CYS A 68 -32.30 30.54 4.68
N LEU A 69 -31.37 30.99 3.85
CA LEU A 69 -31.58 32.02 2.83
C LEU A 69 -32.10 31.42 1.53
N GLU A 70 -31.62 30.23 1.17
CA GLU A 70 -31.90 29.62 -0.13
C GLU A 70 -31.90 28.09 -0.04
N SER A 71 -32.68 27.45 -0.90
CA SER A 71 -32.71 26.00 -1.10
C SER A 71 -32.66 25.70 -2.59
N VAL A 72 -31.55 25.14 -3.05
CA VAL A 72 -31.29 24.90 -4.48
C VAL A 72 -31.38 23.42 -4.77
N ASN A 73 -32.23 23.03 -5.73
CA ASN A 73 -32.24 21.67 -6.25
C ASN A 73 -31.07 21.49 -7.21
N ALA A 74 -30.05 20.77 -6.77
CA ALA A 74 -28.74 20.81 -7.42
C ALA A 74 -28.51 19.63 -8.35
N HIS A 75 -28.99 18.45 -7.97
CA HIS A 75 -28.64 17.18 -8.59
C HIS A 75 -29.85 16.25 -8.74
N ASP A 76 -29.70 15.21 -9.54
CA ASP A 76 -30.75 14.19 -9.73
C ASP A 76 -30.64 13.05 -8.70
N ASP A 77 -29.54 13.03 -7.94
CA ASP A 77 -29.25 12.10 -6.85
C ASP A 77 -28.53 12.81 -5.69
N ALA A 78 -28.24 12.08 -4.61
CA ALA A 78 -27.67 12.56 -3.36
C ALA A 78 -26.45 13.46 -3.55
N VAL A 79 -26.49 14.67 -2.97
CA VAL A 79 -25.32 15.57 -2.91
C VAL A 79 -24.37 15.00 -1.86
N ASN A 80 -23.14 14.67 -2.25
CA ASN A 80 -22.13 14.11 -1.37
C ASN A 80 -21.09 15.15 -0.91
N ALA A 81 -20.88 16.18 -1.72
CA ALA A 81 -19.93 17.24 -1.42
C ALA A 81 -20.47 18.59 -1.85
N VAL A 82 -20.25 19.60 -1.02
CA VAL A 82 -20.40 21.01 -1.34
C VAL A 82 -19.16 21.74 -0.84
N VAL A 83 -18.61 22.64 -1.64
CA VAL A 83 -17.46 23.45 -1.26
C VAL A 83 -17.60 24.85 -1.87
N ALA A 84 -17.40 25.86 -1.05
CA ALA A 84 -17.24 27.24 -1.53
C ALA A 84 -15.83 27.39 -2.09
N GLY A 85 -15.73 27.88 -3.31
CA GLY A 85 -14.45 28.18 -3.94
C GLY A 85 -14.22 29.67 -4.09
N PHE A 86 -13.46 30.02 -5.13
CA PHE A 86 -13.04 31.36 -5.49
C PHE A 86 -14.10 32.10 -6.34
N ASP A 87 -14.00 33.42 -6.43
CA ASP A 87 -14.87 34.29 -7.25
C ASP A 87 -16.37 34.14 -7.00
N GLY A 88 -16.76 33.78 -5.78
CA GLY A 88 -18.15 33.51 -5.43
C GLY A 88 -18.72 32.24 -6.07
N LEU A 89 -17.87 31.33 -6.54
CA LEU A 89 -18.28 30.03 -7.06
C LEU A 89 -18.51 29.02 -5.92
N VAL A 90 -19.51 28.17 -6.10
CA VAL A 90 -19.81 27.03 -5.24
C VAL A 90 -19.81 25.78 -6.10
N PHE A 91 -19.14 24.72 -5.63
CA PHE A 91 -19.01 23.46 -6.33
C PHE A 91 -19.80 22.39 -5.60
N THR A 92 -20.60 21.61 -6.32
CA THR A 92 -21.36 20.48 -5.78
C THR A 92 -21.02 19.19 -6.52
N GLY A 93 -20.91 18.10 -5.77
CA GLY A 93 -20.63 16.75 -6.29
C GLY A 93 -21.68 15.77 -5.78
N SER A 94 -22.15 14.90 -6.67
CA SER A 94 -23.28 14.01 -6.39
C SER A 94 -23.04 12.55 -6.78
N ALA A 95 -23.85 11.68 -6.19
CA ALA A 95 -24.01 10.29 -6.59
C ALA A 95 -24.47 10.12 -8.05
N ASP A 96 -25.06 11.17 -8.66
CA ASP A 96 -25.42 11.20 -10.09
C ASP A 96 -24.22 11.24 -11.04
N GLY A 97 -23.00 11.27 -10.50
CA GLY A 97 -21.75 11.27 -11.24
C GLY A 97 -21.38 12.63 -11.85
N THR A 98 -22.02 13.71 -11.39
CA THR A 98 -21.72 15.06 -11.88
C THR A 98 -21.06 15.96 -10.84
N VAL A 99 -20.20 16.85 -11.34
CA VAL A 99 -19.73 18.04 -10.61
C VAL A 99 -20.34 19.27 -11.27
N LYS A 100 -21.08 20.07 -10.50
CA LYS A 100 -21.74 21.28 -10.99
C LYS A 100 -21.17 22.53 -10.31
N VAL A 101 -21.17 23.63 -11.07
CA VAL A 101 -20.71 24.95 -10.62
C VAL A 101 -21.88 25.89 -10.50
N TRP A 102 -21.94 26.61 -9.40
CA TRP A 102 -22.94 27.62 -9.09
C TRP A 102 -22.27 28.96 -8.86
N ARG A 103 -22.80 30.03 -9.46
CA ARG A 103 -22.31 31.40 -9.25
C ARG A 103 -23.19 32.09 -8.23
N ARG A 104 -22.58 32.62 -7.18
CA ARG A 104 -23.25 33.49 -6.21
C ARG A 104 -23.39 34.89 -6.77
N GLU A 105 -24.60 35.43 -6.74
CA GLU A 105 -24.84 36.85 -6.94
C GLU A 105 -25.38 37.47 -5.66
N ASP A 106 -24.67 38.47 -5.16
CA ASP A 106 -25.07 39.26 -4.00
C ASP A 106 -25.89 40.46 -4.48
N GLN A 107 -27.21 40.31 -4.56
CA GLN A 107 -28.10 41.46 -4.77
C GLN A 107 -28.39 42.13 -3.42
N ALA A 108 -28.68 43.44 -3.42
CA ALA A 108 -28.79 44.28 -2.22
C ALA A 108 -29.79 43.79 -1.14
N LYS A 109 -30.62 42.77 -1.40
CA LYS A 109 -31.57 42.18 -0.44
C LYS A 109 -31.59 40.64 -0.38
N GLU A 110 -31.02 39.92 -1.34
CA GLU A 110 -31.07 38.45 -1.42
C GLU A 110 -29.77 37.89 -2.01
N THR A 111 -29.22 36.85 -1.38
CA THR A 111 -28.14 36.03 -1.97
C THR A 111 -28.80 34.91 -2.78
N LYS A 112 -28.46 34.79 -4.06
CA LYS A 112 -28.94 33.70 -4.94
C LYS A 112 -27.80 32.99 -5.65
N HIS A 113 -28.03 31.72 -5.96
CA HIS A 113 -27.07 30.89 -6.69
C HIS A 113 -27.65 30.44 -8.02
N PHE A 114 -26.93 30.73 -9.10
CA PHE A 114 -27.32 30.34 -10.45
C PHE A 114 -26.41 29.24 -10.97
N PHE A 115 -27.00 28.24 -11.62
CA PHE A 115 -26.25 27.20 -12.30
C PHE A 115 -25.38 27.83 -13.41
N SER A 116 -24.09 27.53 -13.40
CA SER A 116 -23.12 28.04 -14.39
C SER A 116 -22.77 26.97 -15.41
N GLU A 117 -22.21 25.83 -14.97
CA GLU A 117 -21.76 24.76 -15.84
C GLU A 117 -21.64 23.41 -15.11
N THR A 118 -21.54 22.33 -15.88
CA THR A 118 -21.21 20.98 -15.39
C THR A 118 -19.78 20.65 -15.78
N LEU A 119 -18.89 20.43 -14.81
CA LEU A 119 -17.47 20.14 -15.04
C LEU A 119 -17.20 18.68 -15.38
N LEU A 120 -17.99 17.77 -14.80
CA LEU A 120 -17.84 16.33 -14.95
C LEU A 120 -19.21 15.68 -15.12
N LYS A 121 -19.27 14.66 -15.98
CA LYS A 121 -20.39 13.73 -16.07
C LYS A 121 -19.83 12.35 -16.39
N GLN A 122 -20.06 11.40 -15.48
CA GLN A 122 -19.56 10.02 -15.56
C GLN A 122 -20.55 9.08 -14.88
N ASP A 123 -20.34 7.77 -15.03
CA ASP A 123 -21.19 6.77 -14.38
C ASP A 123 -20.86 6.58 -12.88
N CYS A 124 -19.67 7.00 -12.46
CA CYS A 124 -19.20 6.84 -11.10
C CYS A 124 -19.61 8.03 -10.22
N ALA A 125 -20.18 7.73 -9.05
CA ALA A 125 -20.53 8.74 -8.05
C ALA A 125 -19.33 9.61 -7.67
N VAL A 126 -19.57 10.92 -7.57
CA VAL A 126 -18.62 11.89 -6.98
C VAL A 126 -18.81 11.86 -5.47
N THR A 127 -17.72 11.68 -4.74
CA THR A 127 -17.74 11.39 -3.30
C THR A 127 -17.10 12.49 -2.45
N ALA A 128 -16.20 13.28 -3.02
CA ALA A 128 -15.51 14.37 -2.32
C ALA A 128 -15.10 15.48 -3.29
N ILE A 129 -15.07 16.72 -2.81
CA ILE A 129 -14.54 17.88 -3.53
C ILE A 129 -13.58 18.62 -2.60
N ALA A 130 -12.46 19.09 -3.14
CA ALA A 130 -11.56 20.03 -2.47
C ALA A 130 -11.22 21.18 -3.42
N VAL A 131 -11.09 22.39 -2.86
CA VAL A 131 -10.68 23.57 -3.61
C VAL A 131 -9.39 24.12 -3.02
N ASP A 132 -8.50 24.51 -3.91
CA ASP A 132 -7.40 25.40 -3.59
C ASP A 132 -7.73 26.81 -4.08
N GLN A 133 -7.96 27.72 -3.14
CA GLN A 133 -8.34 29.10 -3.45
C GLN A 133 -7.18 29.90 -4.05
N THR A 134 -5.94 29.66 -3.61
CA THR A 134 -4.78 30.42 -4.06
C THR A 134 -4.41 30.09 -5.50
N ALA A 135 -4.50 28.82 -5.87
CA ALA A 135 -4.19 28.36 -7.22
C ALA A 135 -5.44 28.22 -8.12
N MET A 136 -6.61 28.60 -7.60
CA MET A 136 -7.92 28.51 -8.28
C MET A 136 -8.15 27.12 -8.92
N LEU A 137 -7.86 26.07 -8.15
CA LEU A 137 -7.96 24.66 -8.57
C LEU A 137 -9.11 23.97 -7.85
N VAL A 138 -9.82 23.11 -8.56
CA VAL A 138 -10.87 22.24 -8.01
C VAL A 138 -10.48 20.80 -8.24
N TYR A 139 -10.59 19.97 -7.20
CA TYR A 139 -10.38 18.53 -7.25
C TYR A 139 -11.66 17.81 -6.89
N CYS A 140 -12.00 16.73 -7.60
CA CYS A 140 -13.10 15.85 -7.23
C CYS A 140 -12.67 14.38 -7.16
N GLY A 141 -12.98 13.74 -6.05
CA GLY A 141 -12.76 12.32 -5.83
C GLY A 141 -13.99 11.53 -6.25
N SER A 142 -13.75 10.37 -6.86
CA SER A 142 -14.79 9.51 -7.41
C SER A 142 -14.79 8.13 -6.75
N SER A 143 -15.94 7.45 -6.85
CA SER A 143 -16.14 6.09 -6.33
C SER A 143 -15.30 5.00 -7.01
N ASP A 144 -14.72 5.28 -8.17
CA ASP A 144 -13.80 4.40 -8.89
C ASP A 144 -12.33 4.54 -8.45
N GLY A 145 -12.03 5.48 -7.56
CA GLY A 145 -10.67 5.75 -7.09
C GLY A 145 -9.90 6.81 -7.87
N THR A 146 -10.54 7.48 -8.84
CA THR A 146 -9.92 8.59 -9.57
C THR A 146 -10.11 9.92 -8.86
N VAL A 147 -9.19 10.85 -9.11
CA VAL A 147 -9.37 12.26 -8.75
C VAL A 147 -9.25 13.11 -10.02
N ASN A 148 -10.34 13.76 -10.44
CA ASN A 148 -10.30 14.71 -11.56
C ASN A 148 -9.99 16.10 -11.02
N PHE A 149 -9.37 16.95 -11.85
CA PHE A 149 -9.12 18.34 -11.45
C PHE A 149 -9.26 19.34 -12.58
N TRP A 150 -9.59 20.57 -12.21
CA TRP A 150 -9.78 21.69 -13.13
C TRP A 150 -9.06 22.92 -12.61
N GLU A 151 -8.36 23.62 -13.50
CA GLU A 151 -7.74 24.91 -13.22
C GLU A 151 -8.60 26.03 -13.80
N ARG A 152 -8.72 27.12 -13.04
CA ARG A 152 -9.38 28.34 -13.50
C ARG A 152 -8.35 29.34 -14.03
N ASP A 153 -8.43 29.57 -15.34
CA ASP A 153 -7.89 30.77 -15.98
C ASP A 153 -9.07 31.71 -16.32
N ASN A 154 -9.34 31.94 -17.60
CA ASN A 154 -10.52 32.64 -18.09
C ASN A 154 -11.79 31.79 -18.05
N SER A 155 -11.64 30.46 -18.18
CA SER A 155 -12.68 29.44 -18.10
C SER A 155 -12.19 28.27 -17.23
N MET A 156 -13.10 27.41 -16.77
CA MET A 156 -12.69 26.15 -16.15
C MET A 156 -12.09 25.24 -17.23
N LYS A 157 -10.86 24.79 -17.06
CA LYS A 157 -10.20 23.86 -17.98
C LYS A 157 -9.90 22.55 -17.24
N ASN A 158 -10.21 21.41 -17.88
CA ASN A 158 -9.85 20.11 -17.35
C ASN A 158 -8.32 19.97 -17.35
N GLY A 159 -7.73 19.78 -16.17
CA GLY A 159 -6.30 19.63 -15.98
C GLY A 159 -5.83 18.16 -16.04
N GLY A 160 -6.75 17.20 -15.94
CA GLY A 160 -6.46 15.78 -16.04
C GLY A 160 -7.04 14.94 -14.91
N VAL A 161 -6.53 13.70 -14.81
CA VAL A 161 -7.02 12.70 -13.85
C VAL A 161 -5.85 12.09 -13.09
N LEU A 162 -5.91 12.15 -11.76
CA LEU A 162 -4.97 11.49 -10.87
C LEU A 162 -5.45 10.06 -10.65
N LYS A 163 -4.65 9.10 -11.09
CA LYS A 163 -4.92 7.66 -10.94
C LYS A 163 -3.93 7.06 -9.94
N GLY A 164 -4.45 6.35 -8.95
CA GLY A 164 -3.59 5.64 -8.01
C GLY A 164 -4.36 4.89 -6.93
N HIS A 165 -5.51 5.39 -6.50
CA HIS A 165 -6.32 4.65 -5.54
C HIS A 165 -6.96 3.41 -6.20
N LYS A 166 -7.04 2.33 -5.43
CA LYS A 166 -7.59 1.03 -5.89
C LYS A 166 -9.09 0.90 -5.63
N LEU A 167 -9.61 1.74 -4.75
CA LEU A 167 -11.01 1.85 -4.36
C LEU A 167 -11.40 3.32 -4.24
N ALA A 168 -12.69 3.57 -3.99
CA ALA A 168 -13.30 4.89 -3.89
C ALA A 168 -12.48 5.89 -3.06
N VAL A 169 -12.25 7.07 -3.62
CA VAL A 169 -11.78 8.23 -2.85
C VAL A 169 -12.92 8.67 -1.95
N LEU A 170 -12.68 8.89 -0.65
CA LEU A 170 -13.76 9.18 0.31
C LEU A 170 -13.66 10.58 0.91
N CYS A 171 -12.48 11.21 0.81
CA CYS A 171 -12.21 12.56 1.29
C CYS A 171 -11.01 13.16 0.55
N LEU A 172 -11.02 14.48 0.42
CA LEU A 172 -9.97 15.28 -0.19
C LEU A 172 -9.69 16.51 0.66
N VAL A 173 -8.44 16.95 0.70
CA VAL A 173 -8.08 18.27 1.25
C VAL A 173 -6.85 18.81 0.54
N ALA A 174 -6.86 20.10 0.18
CA ALA A 174 -5.75 20.79 -0.48
C ALA A 174 -5.03 21.70 0.52
N ALA A 175 -3.70 21.74 0.46
CA ALA A 175 -2.88 22.60 1.31
C ALA A 175 -1.56 22.96 0.63
N GLY A 176 -1.30 24.25 0.46
CA GLY A 176 -0.11 24.70 -0.27
C GLY A 176 -0.06 24.06 -1.65
N ASN A 177 1.09 23.55 -2.12
CA ASN A 177 1.17 22.85 -3.41
C ASN A 177 0.77 21.35 -3.34
N LEU A 178 0.12 20.91 -2.26
CA LEU A 178 -0.24 19.51 -2.04
C LEU A 178 -1.75 19.27 -2.09
N LEU A 179 -2.12 18.09 -2.56
CA LEU A 179 -3.44 17.50 -2.41
C LEU A 179 -3.30 16.19 -1.63
N PHE A 180 -4.16 16.01 -0.63
CA PHE A 180 -4.28 14.77 0.12
C PHE A 180 -5.59 14.08 -0.25
N SER A 181 -5.52 12.82 -0.65
CA SER A 181 -6.70 12.00 -0.99
C SER A 181 -6.75 10.75 -0.13
N GLY A 182 -7.79 10.63 0.70
CA GLY A 182 -8.06 9.47 1.55
C GLY A 182 -9.06 8.54 0.89
N SER A 183 -8.83 7.23 0.98
CA SER A 183 -9.59 6.24 0.21
C SER A 183 -10.04 5.04 1.02
N ALA A 184 -11.02 4.33 0.45
CA ALA A 184 -11.43 3.00 0.87
C ALA A 184 -10.33 1.94 0.70
N ASP A 185 -9.24 2.24 -0.02
CA ASP A 185 -8.06 1.38 -0.14
C ASP A 185 -7.08 1.48 1.04
N LEU A 186 -7.53 2.08 2.15
CA LEU A 186 -6.81 2.26 3.43
C LEU A 186 -5.68 3.30 3.37
N GLY A 187 -5.33 3.80 2.19
CA GLY A 187 -4.23 4.74 1.98
C GLY A 187 -4.68 6.19 1.92
N ILE A 188 -3.74 7.09 2.23
CA ILE A 188 -3.83 8.51 1.89
C ILE A 188 -2.74 8.77 0.86
N ARG A 189 -3.10 9.24 -0.34
CA ARG A 189 -2.10 9.65 -1.33
C ARG A 189 -1.81 11.14 -1.18
N VAL A 190 -0.53 11.47 -1.21
CA VAL A 190 -0.03 12.85 -1.23
C VAL A 190 0.38 13.18 -2.65
N TRP A 191 -0.26 14.16 -3.26
CA TRP A 191 0.02 14.61 -4.63
C TRP A 191 0.62 16.00 -4.59
N ARG A 192 1.72 16.21 -5.31
CA ARG A 192 2.29 17.54 -5.55
C ARG A 192 1.83 18.05 -6.90
N ARG A 193 1.29 19.26 -6.92
CA ARG A 193 1.08 19.98 -8.17
C ARG A 193 2.38 20.62 -8.68
N PRO A 194 2.59 20.70 -9.99
CA PRO A 194 3.67 21.48 -10.56
C PRO A 194 3.46 22.99 -10.27
N GLU A 195 4.53 23.76 -10.40
CA GLU A 195 4.42 25.22 -10.36
C GLU A 195 3.60 25.74 -11.54
N ARG A 196 2.84 26.82 -11.30
CA ARG A 196 1.96 27.40 -12.31
C ARG A 196 2.78 27.87 -13.51
N GLY A 197 2.40 27.42 -14.71
CA GLY A 197 3.10 27.76 -15.95
C GLY A 197 4.35 26.93 -16.27
N ALA A 198 4.81 26.04 -15.37
CA ALA A 198 5.97 25.19 -15.62
C ALA A 198 5.67 24.02 -16.59
N GLY A 199 4.40 23.72 -16.85
CA GLY A 199 3.97 22.57 -17.66
C GLY A 199 4.33 21.25 -16.98
N GLY A 200 3.39 20.62 -16.30
CA GLY A 200 3.64 19.34 -15.64
C GLY A 200 2.37 18.65 -15.18
N GLU A 201 2.48 17.36 -14.84
CA GLU A 201 1.41 16.59 -14.22
C GLU A 201 1.62 16.56 -12.71
N HIS A 202 0.54 16.36 -11.94
CA HIS A 202 0.67 16.09 -10.51
C HIS A 202 1.42 14.79 -10.29
N VAL A 203 2.37 14.80 -9.35
CA VAL A 203 3.16 13.62 -9.01
C VAL A 203 2.77 13.13 -7.63
N CYS A 204 2.54 11.82 -7.50
CA CYS A 204 2.34 11.20 -6.19
C CYS A 204 3.68 11.20 -5.44
N LEU A 205 3.73 11.81 -4.25
CA LEU A 205 4.93 11.93 -3.41
C LEU A 205 5.09 10.80 -2.39
N SER A 206 3.97 10.30 -1.88
CA SER A 206 3.94 9.21 -0.92
C SER A 206 2.53 8.65 -0.83
N VAL A 207 2.43 7.40 -0.40
CA VAL A 207 1.22 6.83 0.16
C VAL A 207 1.41 6.73 1.67
N LEU A 208 0.57 7.41 2.45
CA LEU A 208 0.55 7.28 3.90
C LEU A 208 -0.28 6.05 4.25
N THR A 209 0.39 5.07 4.82
CA THR A 209 -0.14 3.74 5.13
C THR A 209 -0.06 3.52 6.64
N GLY A 210 -1.09 2.90 7.22
CA GLY A 210 -1.11 2.60 8.65
C GLY A 210 -2.51 2.52 9.25
N HIS A 211 -3.54 2.91 8.51
CA HIS A 211 -4.92 2.58 8.83
C HIS A 211 -5.24 1.14 8.43
N ALA A 212 -6.05 0.47 9.25
CA ALA A 212 -6.59 -0.87 8.98
C ALA A 212 -8.03 -0.82 8.43
N GLY A 213 -8.49 0.38 8.06
CA GLY A 213 -9.83 0.65 7.57
C GLY A 213 -9.87 1.84 6.61
N PRO A 214 -10.96 2.00 5.82
CA PRO A 214 -11.17 3.13 4.93
C PRO A 214 -10.96 4.49 5.61
N VAL A 215 -10.19 5.38 4.96
CA VAL A 215 -9.97 6.75 5.45
C VAL A 215 -11.15 7.62 5.03
N LYS A 216 -11.94 8.10 6.00
CA LYS A 216 -13.24 8.73 5.74
C LYS A 216 -13.21 10.26 5.77
N CYS A 217 -12.27 10.85 6.48
CA CYS A 217 -12.10 12.30 6.58
C CYS A 217 -10.63 12.69 6.73
N LEU A 218 -10.31 13.88 6.26
CA LEU A 218 -9.00 14.51 6.38
C LEU A 218 -9.17 15.95 6.84
N ALA A 219 -8.27 16.41 7.70
CA ALA A 219 -8.09 17.82 8.01
C ALA A 219 -6.59 18.14 7.93
N VAL A 220 -6.25 19.37 7.56
CA VAL A 220 -4.86 19.77 7.39
C VAL A 220 -4.64 21.15 7.98
N GLU A 221 -3.49 21.33 8.63
CA GLU A 221 -3.04 22.61 9.12
C GLU A 221 -1.56 22.82 8.79
N ARG A 222 -1.15 24.09 8.74
CA ARG A 222 0.25 24.45 8.54
C ARG A 222 1.02 24.23 9.84
N ASP A 223 2.15 23.53 9.74
CA ASP A 223 3.06 23.35 10.86
C ASP A 223 3.78 24.69 11.15
N GLN A 224 3.45 25.33 12.28
CA GLN A 224 4.00 26.64 12.66
C GLN A 224 5.37 26.55 13.35
N GLU A 225 5.82 25.35 13.72
CA GLU A 225 7.11 25.12 14.41
C GLU A 225 8.30 25.00 13.44
N SER A 226 8.09 25.21 12.13
CA SER A 226 9.15 25.09 11.12
C SER A 226 10.15 26.26 11.22
N VAL A 227 11.28 26.03 11.88
CA VAL A 227 12.36 27.01 12.06
C VAL A 227 13.16 27.28 10.75
N SER A 228 12.99 26.44 9.72
CA SER A 228 13.87 26.40 8.53
C SER A 228 13.33 27.03 7.24
N GLY A 229 12.20 27.74 7.26
CA GLY A 229 11.56 28.27 6.04
C GLY A 229 10.93 27.21 5.13
N GLU A 230 11.03 25.92 5.50
CA GLU A 230 10.41 24.79 4.82
C GLU A 230 8.90 24.74 5.12
N ARG A 231 8.06 24.70 4.08
CA ARG A 231 6.61 24.56 4.25
C ARG A 231 6.26 23.12 4.59
N ARG A 232 5.74 22.92 5.81
CA ARG A 232 5.29 21.63 6.34
C ARG A 232 3.80 21.70 6.73
N TRP A 233 3.15 20.55 6.63
CA TRP A 233 1.73 20.37 6.89
C TRP A 233 1.54 19.22 7.89
N ILE A 234 0.65 19.43 8.86
CA ILE A 234 0.14 18.38 9.73
C ILE A 234 -1.20 17.93 9.16
N VAL A 235 -1.31 16.65 8.81
CA VAL A 235 -2.52 16.04 8.28
C VAL A 235 -3.11 15.15 9.36
N TYR A 236 -4.40 15.33 9.64
CA TYR A 236 -5.19 14.49 10.52
C TYR A 236 -6.09 13.60 9.68
N SER A 237 -6.07 12.29 9.91
CA SER A 237 -6.92 11.34 9.20
C SER A 237 -7.79 10.53 10.14
N GLY A 238 -9.10 10.53 9.89
CA GLY A 238 -10.06 9.66 10.58
C GLY A 238 -10.43 8.47 9.71
N SER A 239 -10.38 7.27 10.28
CA SER A 239 -10.66 6.02 9.57
C SER A 239 -11.75 5.20 10.25
N LEU A 240 -12.40 4.35 9.45
CA LEU A 240 -13.36 3.35 9.94
C LEU A 240 -12.71 2.24 10.78
N ASP A 241 -11.38 2.22 10.89
CA ASP A 241 -10.66 1.40 11.88
C ASP A 241 -10.79 1.90 13.32
N ARG A 242 -11.57 2.97 13.54
CA ARG A 242 -11.80 3.63 14.85
C ARG A 242 -10.57 4.37 15.39
N SER A 243 -9.65 4.78 14.51
CA SER A 243 -8.49 5.58 14.88
C SER A 243 -8.45 6.93 14.15
N VAL A 244 -7.80 7.90 14.81
CA VAL A 244 -7.32 9.13 14.20
C VAL A 244 -5.81 9.10 14.19
N LYS A 245 -5.19 9.42 13.04
CA LYS A 245 -3.72 9.47 12.90
C LYS A 245 -3.28 10.86 12.47
N MET A 246 -2.10 11.24 12.93
CA MET A 246 -1.44 12.50 12.61
C MET A 246 -0.21 12.21 11.75
N TRP A 247 -0.07 12.96 10.66
CA TRP A 247 1.02 12.82 9.70
C TRP A 247 1.71 14.17 9.53
N ARG A 248 3.04 14.18 9.44
CA ARG A 248 3.80 15.38 9.05
C ARG A 248 4.29 15.22 7.63
N VAL A 249 4.01 16.19 6.77
CA VAL A 249 4.34 16.13 5.34
C VAL A 249 5.01 17.43 4.91
N SER A 250 6.14 17.32 4.20
CA SER A 250 6.87 18.47 3.63
C SER A 250 6.58 18.64 2.14
N GLU A 251 6.41 19.91 1.72
CA GLU A 251 6.28 20.29 0.31
C GLU A 251 7.54 20.00 -0.51
N ASN A 252 8.70 19.88 0.13
CA ASN A 252 9.99 19.68 -0.54
C ASN A 252 10.40 18.20 -0.65
N SER A 253 9.55 17.26 -0.22
CA SER A 253 9.88 15.83 -0.31
C SER A 253 10.19 15.41 -1.76
N PRO A 254 11.26 14.69 -2.09
CA PRO A 254 11.52 14.32 -3.47
C PRO A 254 10.32 13.55 -4.08
N PRO A 255 9.89 13.85 -5.32
CA PRO A 255 8.81 13.14 -5.96
C PRO A 255 9.13 11.64 -6.04
N MET A 256 8.12 10.77 -5.93
CA MET A 256 8.35 9.35 -6.18
C MET A 256 8.69 9.21 -7.66
N VAL A 257 9.84 8.59 -7.95
CA VAL A 257 10.21 8.30 -9.32
C VAL A 257 9.17 7.33 -9.88
N ASN A 258 8.31 7.82 -10.78
CA ASN A 258 7.49 6.97 -11.63
C ASN A 258 8.45 6.12 -12.46
N GLN A 259 8.72 4.91 -12.00
CA GLN A 259 9.22 3.89 -12.90
C GLN A 259 8.03 3.49 -13.76
N GLU A 260 7.94 4.13 -14.93
CA GLU A 260 7.23 3.55 -16.06
C GLU A 260 7.84 2.17 -16.31
N PHE A 261 7.27 1.14 -15.67
CA PHE A 261 7.34 -0.22 -16.17
C PHE A 261 6.63 -0.18 -17.53
N ARG A 262 7.38 0.13 -18.58
CA ARG A 262 7.01 -0.31 -19.91
C ARG A 262 7.14 -1.83 -19.87
N SER A 263 6.04 -2.50 -19.55
CA SER A 263 5.88 -3.90 -19.92
C SER A 263 6.12 -3.93 -21.42
N SER A 264 7.27 -4.49 -21.84
CA SER A 264 7.49 -4.80 -23.23
C SER A 264 6.53 -5.93 -23.57
N GLY A 265 5.30 -5.55 -23.92
CA GLY A 265 4.27 -6.47 -24.33
C GLY A 265 4.74 -7.30 -25.51
N ARG A 266 5.09 -8.55 -25.24
CA ARG A 266 4.58 -9.64 -26.07
C ARG A 266 3.38 -10.20 -25.32
N VAL A 267 2.20 -9.78 -25.75
CA VAL A 267 1.00 -10.60 -25.56
C VAL A 267 1.35 -11.94 -26.22
N ALA A 268 1.66 -12.94 -25.41
CA ALA A 268 1.76 -14.31 -25.90
C ALA A 268 0.40 -14.61 -26.54
N SER A 269 0.44 -14.85 -27.85
CA SER A 269 -0.72 -15.31 -28.62
C SER A 269 -1.38 -16.47 -27.88
N ALA A 270 -2.70 -16.42 -27.77
CA ALA A 270 -3.54 -17.48 -27.23
C ALA A 270 -3.08 -18.85 -27.77
N GLY A 271 -2.35 -19.60 -26.94
CA GLY A 271 -1.63 -20.77 -27.43
C GLY A 271 -0.88 -21.57 -26.39
N ASP A 272 -1.18 -21.42 -25.08
CA ASP A 272 -1.07 -22.58 -24.18
C ASP A 272 -1.95 -22.38 -22.93
N LYS A 273 -3.06 -23.13 -22.84
CA LYS A 273 -4.13 -22.89 -21.85
C LYS A 273 -3.86 -23.51 -20.46
N ASN A 274 -2.64 -24.02 -20.20
CA ASN A 274 -2.37 -24.88 -19.04
C ASN A 274 -1.26 -24.44 -18.07
N ALA A 275 -0.61 -23.27 -18.15
CA ALA A 275 0.65 -23.07 -17.39
C ALA A 275 0.88 -21.79 -16.58
N LEU A 276 -0.04 -20.82 -16.49
CA LEU A 276 0.30 -19.53 -15.86
C LEU A 276 -0.32 -19.38 -14.47
N ALA A 277 0.52 -19.48 -13.44
CA ALA A 277 0.13 -19.23 -12.06
C ALA A 277 0.40 -17.76 -11.66
N ALA A 278 -0.58 -17.06 -11.11
CA ALA A 278 -0.35 -15.75 -10.49
C ALA A 278 0.47 -15.91 -9.20
N SER A 279 1.37 -14.99 -8.92
CA SER A 279 2.24 -15.04 -7.74
C SER A 279 1.90 -13.89 -6.83
N PHE A 280 1.36 -14.21 -5.66
CA PHE A 280 1.11 -13.25 -4.60
C PHE A 280 2.23 -13.35 -3.58
N VAL A 281 3.03 -12.30 -3.49
CA VAL A 281 4.28 -12.30 -2.72
C VAL A 281 4.10 -11.43 -1.48
N PHE A 282 4.34 -12.00 -0.31
CA PHE A 282 4.26 -11.37 1.00
C PHE A 282 5.60 -11.52 1.69
N GLY A 283 6.04 -10.49 2.39
CA GLY A 283 7.35 -10.58 3.02
C GLY A 283 8.00 -9.29 3.44
N ASP A 284 9.31 -9.40 3.66
CA ASP A 284 10.18 -8.28 3.98
C ASP A 284 11.04 -7.83 2.78
N SER A 285 12.18 -7.18 3.04
CA SER A 285 13.11 -6.70 2.01
C SER A 285 13.67 -7.80 1.11
N LEU A 286 13.70 -9.06 1.55
CA LEU A 286 14.22 -10.19 0.76
C LEU A 286 13.42 -10.43 -0.52
N VAL A 287 12.16 -10.02 -0.54
CA VAL A 287 11.24 -10.23 -1.67
C VAL A 287 10.49 -8.95 -2.06
N ASP A 288 10.88 -7.77 -1.58
CA ASP A 288 10.25 -6.50 -1.97
C ASP A 288 10.56 -6.14 -3.44
N ALA A 289 9.51 -5.91 -4.22
CA ALA A 289 9.61 -5.49 -5.63
C ALA A 289 9.66 -3.96 -5.82
N GLY A 290 9.57 -3.18 -4.74
CA GLY A 290 9.64 -1.72 -4.73
C GLY A 290 8.50 -1.02 -3.99
N ASN A 291 7.75 -1.69 -3.10
CA ASN A 291 6.70 -1.04 -2.32
C ASN A 291 7.26 0.08 -1.44
N ASN A 292 8.46 -0.09 -0.88
CA ASN A 292 9.09 0.90 -0.02
C ASN A 292 9.41 2.23 -0.73
N ASN A 293 9.46 2.24 -2.06
CA ASN A 293 9.61 3.48 -2.84
C ASN A 293 8.43 4.42 -2.64
N TYR A 294 7.27 3.86 -2.26
CA TYR A 294 6.02 4.58 -2.10
C TYR A 294 5.73 5.02 -0.66
N LEU A 295 6.62 4.70 0.28
CA LEU A 295 6.48 4.94 1.71
C LEU A 295 7.50 5.96 2.19
N GLN A 296 7.14 6.89 3.07
CA GLN A 296 8.12 7.66 3.83
C GLN A 296 8.83 6.76 4.86
N THR A 297 9.93 6.14 4.43
CA THR A 297 10.66 5.14 5.19
C THR A 297 12.16 5.32 5.04
N LEU A 298 12.91 4.93 6.07
CA LEU A 298 14.37 4.82 6.02
C LEU A 298 14.85 3.53 5.35
N SER A 299 13.97 2.54 5.17
CA SER A 299 14.30 1.27 4.51
C SER A 299 13.95 1.35 3.02
N ARG A 300 14.87 1.86 2.18
CA ARG A 300 14.66 1.94 0.72
C ARG A 300 15.90 1.46 -0.04
N ALA A 301 15.67 0.74 -1.15
CA ALA A 301 16.71 0.33 -2.10
C ALA A 301 16.49 0.95 -3.50
N ASN A 302 16.02 2.20 -3.55
CA ASN A 302 15.69 2.92 -4.79
C ASN A 302 16.81 3.86 -5.26
N SER A 303 18.03 3.62 -4.81
CA SER A 303 19.21 4.41 -5.17
C SER A 303 20.33 3.49 -5.68
N PRO A 304 21.18 3.95 -6.62
CA PRO A 304 22.33 3.16 -7.06
C PRO A 304 23.25 2.80 -5.89
N PRO A 305 23.94 1.65 -5.94
CA PRO A 305 23.99 0.68 -7.04
C PRO A 305 22.93 -0.45 -6.96
N ASN A 306 21.88 -0.34 -6.15
CA ASN A 306 20.82 -1.37 -6.11
C ASN A 306 20.16 -1.52 -7.49
N GLY A 307 19.84 -2.75 -7.87
CA GLY A 307 19.24 -3.06 -9.17
C GLY A 307 20.16 -2.89 -10.39
N ILE A 308 21.47 -2.68 -10.21
CA ILE A 308 22.43 -2.50 -11.31
C ILE A 308 22.44 -3.63 -12.36
N ASP A 309 22.12 -4.86 -11.96
CA ASP A 309 22.02 -6.05 -12.82
C ASP A 309 20.58 -6.36 -13.26
N PHE A 310 19.59 -5.60 -12.77
CA PHE A 310 18.19 -5.80 -13.12
C PHE A 310 17.92 -5.30 -14.54
N LYS A 311 18.04 -6.22 -15.51
CA LYS A 311 17.86 -5.95 -16.95
C LYS A 311 16.53 -5.27 -17.29
N PRO A 312 15.36 -5.64 -16.70
CA PRO A 312 14.09 -5.01 -17.03
C PRO A 312 14.06 -3.50 -16.77
N SER A 313 14.81 -3.00 -15.77
CA SER A 313 14.94 -1.57 -15.49
C SER A 313 16.15 -0.92 -16.17
N ARG A 314 16.92 -1.68 -16.96
CA ARG A 314 18.22 -1.27 -17.53
C ARG A 314 19.23 -0.85 -16.46
N GLY A 315 19.23 -1.56 -15.32
CA GLY A 315 20.13 -1.25 -14.20
C GLY A 315 19.64 -0.12 -13.29
N ASN A 316 18.46 0.45 -13.54
CA ASN A 316 17.91 1.49 -12.67
C ASN A 316 17.38 0.86 -11.36
N PRO A 317 17.63 1.48 -10.20
CA PRO A 317 17.20 0.94 -8.91
C PRO A 317 15.68 0.87 -8.80
N THR A 318 15.10 -0.32 -8.62
CA THR A 318 13.63 -0.48 -8.53
C THR A 318 13.09 -0.56 -7.11
N GLY A 319 13.95 -0.48 -6.09
CA GLY A 319 13.54 -0.76 -4.70
C GLY A 319 13.74 -2.21 -4.26
N ARG A 320 14.30 -3.07 -5.12
CA ARG A 320 14.75 -4.42 -4.74
C ARG A 320 16.05 -4.31 -3.95
N PHE A 321 16.11 -4.95 -2.78
CA PHE A 321 17.28 -4.95 -1.89
C PHE A 321 18.35 -5.95 -2.36
N THR A 322 18.78 -5.83 -3.62
CA THR A 322 19.80 -6.68 -4.23
C THR A 322 20.36 -5.98 -5.48
N ASN A 323 21.40 -6.54 -6.10
CA ASN A 323 21.90 -6.05 -7.38
C ASN A 323 20.97 -6.33 -8.56
N GLY A 324 20.09 -7.32 -8.48
CA GLY A 324 19.24 -7.73 -9.61
C GLY A 324 17.86 -8.22 -9.22
N ARG A 325 17.53 -9.47 -9.56
CA ARG A 325 16.27 -10.13 -9.21
C ARG A 325 16.26 -10.65 -7.77
N THR A 326 15.12 -10.53 -7.10
CA THR A 326 14.84 -11.22 -5.84
C THR A 326 14.54 -12.70 -6.08
N ILE A 327 14.49 -13.50 -5.01
CA ILE A 327 14.09 -14.92 -5.12
C ILE A 327 12.67 -15.04 -5.68
N ALA A 328 11.75 -14.16 -5.26
CA ALA A 328 10.37 -14.17 -5.74
C ALA A 328 10.28 -13.91 -7.26
N ASP A 329 11.08 -12.98 -7.78
CA ASP A 329 11.15 -12.70 -9.22
C ASP A 329 11.62 -13.94 -10.00
N ILE A 330 12.70 -14.59 -9.54
CA ILE A 330 13.30 -15.76 -10.21
C ILE A 330 12.36 -16.96 -10.16
N VAL A 331 11.70 -17.18 -9.01
CA VAL A 331 10.68 -18.21 -8.86
C VAL A 331 9.52 -17.96 -9.82
N GLY A 332 9.01 -16.73 -9.88
CA GLY A 332 7.95 -16.34 -10.82
C GLY A 332 8.33 -16.65 -12.27
N GLU A 333 9.48 -16.16 -12.73
CA GLU A 333 9.99 -16.43 -14.08
C GLU A 333 10.07 -17.93 -14.39
N LYS A 334 10.67 -18.73 -13.49
CA LYS A 334 10.88 -20.17 -13.71
C LYS A 334 9.59 -20.98 -13.61
N LEU A 335 8.58 -20.49 -12.90
CA LEU A 335 7.24 -21.07 -12.90
C LEU A 335 6.43 -20.69 -14.15
N GLY A 336 6.99 -19.83 -15.02
CA GLY A 336 6.43 -19.47 -16.31
C GLY A 336 5.67 -18.15 -16.33
N GLN A 337 5.72 -17.34 -15.27
CA GLN A 337 4.98 -16.08 -15.22
C GLN A 337 5.38 -15.13 -16.35
N PRO A 338 4.40 -14.53 -17.06
CA PRO A 338 4.70 -13.68 -18.21
C PRO A 338 5.34 -12.35 -17.80
N ASP A 339 5.00 -11.85 -16.61
CA ASP A 339 5.48 -10.62 -16.03
C ASP A 339 5.73 -10.81 -14.53
N TYR A 340 6.62 -9.99 -13.95
CA TYR A 340 6.86 -9.96 -12.51
C TYR A 340 5.63 -9.48 -11.74
N ALA A 341 5.46 -10.00 -10.52
CA ALA A 341 4.48 -9.49 -9.57
C ALA A 341 4.74 -7.99 -9.30
N VAL A 342 3.76 -7.16 -9.64
CA VAL A 342 3.86 -5.70 -9.51
C VAL A 342 3.77 -5.29 -8.02
N PRO A 343 4.58 -4.33 -7.53
CA PRO A 343 4.46 -3.85 -6.16
C PRO A 343 3.10 -3.18 -5.95
N TYR A 344 2.33 -3.60 -4.96
CA TYR A 344 0.95 -3.17 -4.71
C TYR A 344 0.77 -1.65 -4.65
N LEU A 345 1.72 -0.94 -4.04
CA LEU A 345 1.63 0.52 -3.89
C LEU A 345 1.87 1.28 -5.21
N SER A 346 2.38 0.59 -6.24
CA SER A 346 2.54 1.17 -7.57
C SER A 346 1.19 1.57 -8.18
N PRO A 347 1.13 2.74 -8.85
CA PRO A 347 -0.03 3.13 -9.66
C PRO A 347 -0.43 2.02 -10.65
N ASN A 348 0.54 1.26 -11.18
CA ASN A 348 0.34 0.23 -12.18
C ASN A 348 -0.22 -1.10 -11.63
N ALA A 349 -0.31 -1.28 -10.31
CA ALA A 349 -0.85 -2.50 -9.68
C ALA A 349 -2.40 -2.54 -9.69
N SER A 350 -3.03 -2.46 -10.86
CA SER A 350 -4.49 -2.45 -11.03
C SER A 350 -4.90 -2.97 -12.40
N GLY A 351 -6.19 -3.24 -12.59
CA GLY A 351 -6.69 -3.78 -13.86
C GLY A 351 -6.11 -5.17 -14.14
N GLU A 352 -5.92 -5.53 -15.41
CA GLU A 352 -5.42 -6.86 -15.80
C GLU A 352 -4.02 -7.19 -15.27
N ALA A 353 -3.20 -6.18 -14.93
CA ALA A 353 -1.85 -6.39 -14.41
C ALA A 353 -1.83 -7.25 -13.13
N ILE A 354 -2.86 -7.18 -12.29
CA ILE A 354 -2.93 -7.96 -11.05
C ILE A 354 -3.17 -9.46 -11.29
N LEU A 355 -3.61 -9.84 -12.50
CA LEU A 355 -3.85 -11.24 -12.86
C LEU A 355 -2.54 -12.04 -12.97
N ASN A 356 -1.41 -11.37 -13.20
CA ASN A 356 -0.08 -11.98 -13.19
C ASN A 356 0.48 -12.17 -11.77
N GLY A 357 -0.13 -11.53 -10.77
CA GLY A 357 0.34 -11.53 -9.39
C GLY A 357 0.69 -10.14 -8.88
N VAL A 358 0.79 -10.02 -7.57
CA VAL A 358 1.05 -8.75 -6.88
C VAL A 358 2.02 -9.01 -5.73
N ASN A 359 2.98 -8.10 -5.58
CA ASN A 359 3.95 -8.11 -4.51
C ASN A 359 3.54 -7.11 -3.42
N TYR A 360 3.28 -7.61 -2.22
CA TYR A 360 2.90 -6.85 -1.04
C TYR A 360 4.05 -6.67 -0.04
N ALA A 361 5.20 -7.30 -0.30
CA ALA A 361 6.33 -7.29 0.61
C ALA A 361 6.91 -5.89 0.82
N SER A 362 7.51 -5.66 1.98
CA SER A 362 8.02 -4.34 2.36
C SER A 362 9.30 -4.45 3.18
N GLY A 363 10.34 -3.73 2.76
CA GLY A 363 11.57 -3.58 3.53
C GLY A 363 11.31 -3.10 4.96
N GLY A 364 11.93 -3.78 5.93
CA GLY A 364 11.70 -3.54 7.36
C GLY A 364 10.38 -4.09 7.92
N GLY A 365 9.51 -4.66 7.08
CA GLY A 365 8.30 -5.35 7.51
C GLY A 365 8.61 -6.62 8.32
N GLY A 366 7.67 -7.02 9.17
CA GLY A 366 7.77 -8.22 10.00
C GLY A 366 6.42 -8.87 10.21
N ILE A 367 6.43 -10.01 10.91
CA ILE A 367 5.22 -10.74 11.32
C ILE A 367 4.45 -9.90 12.34
N LEU A 368 5.17 -9.34 13.32
CA LEU A 368 4.58 -8.53 14.38
C LEU A 368 4.42 -7.08 13.92
N ASN A 369 3.30 -6.46 14.31
CA ASN A 369 3.00 -5.08 13.93
C ASN A 369 3.99 -4.05 14.48
N ALA A 370 4.73 -4.37 15.54
CA ALA A 370 5.74 -3.49 16.12
C ALA A 370 7.07 -3.52 15.35
N THR A 371 7.34 -4.59 14.60
CA THR A 371 8.62 -4.83 13.94
C THR A 371 8.97 -3.72 12.94
N GLY A 372 10.25 -3.34 12.93
CA GLY A 372 10.79 -2.33 12.00
C GLY A 372 10.25 -0.92 12.21
N SER A 373 9.66 -0.60 13.37
CA SER A 373 9.19 0.75 13.72
C SER A 373 10.29 1.81 13.63
N VAL A 374 11.55 1.41 13.83
CA VAL A 374 12.75 2.25 13.66
C VAL A 374 12.91 2.83 12.26
N PHE A 375 12.29 2.21 11.25
CA PHE A 375 12.35 2.68 9.86
C PHE A 375 11.24 3.69 9.51
N VAL A 376 10.50 4.19 10.52
CA VAL A 376 9.37 5.12 10.41
C VAL A 376 8.13 4.48 9.80
N ASN A 377 8.19 4.08 8.52
CA ASN A 377 7.07 3.44 7.83
C ASN A 377 7.50 2.14 7.13
N ARG A 378 6.59 1.17 7.08
CA ARG A 378 6.77 -0.21 6.59
C ARG A 378 5.42 -0.91 6.59
N LEU A 379 5.24 -1.85 5.66
CA LEU A 379 4.06 -2.70 5.63
C LEU A 379 4.33 -3.96 6.47
N GLY A 380 3.76 -4.03 7.67
CA GLY A 380 3.71 -5.28 8.44
C GLY A 380 2.79 -6.30 7.78
N MET A 381 2.98 -7.59 8.11
CA MET A 381 2.28 -8.68 7.42
C MET A 381 0.74 -8.55 7.47
N ASP A 382 0.16 -8.01 8.54
CA ASP A 382 -1.29 -7.75 8.60
C ASP A 382 -1.79 -6.79 7.51
N ILE A 383 -1.04 -5.72 7.24
CA ILE A 383 -1.35 -4.72 6.20
C ILE A 383 -1.22 -5.35 4.81
N GLN A 384 -0.21 -6.21 4.63
CA GLN A 384 -0.01 -6.92 3.37
C GLN A 384 -1.20 -7.83 3.05
N VAL A 385 -1.73 -8.54 4.06
CA VAL A 385 -2.94 -9.36 3.93
C VAL A 385 -4.18 -8.50 3.64
N ASP A 386 -4.30 -7.31 4.25
CA ASP A 386 -5.39 -6.37 3.95
C ASP A 386 -5.34 -5.85 2.50
N TYR A 387 -4.14 -5.62 1.96
CA TYR A 387 -3.94 -5.27 0.55
C TYR A 387 -4.31 -6.42 -0.39
N PHE A 388 -4.04 -7.66 -0.01
CA PHE A 388 -4.53 -8.81 -0.76
C PHE A 388 -6.07 -8.90 -0.72
N SER A 389 -6.72 -8.60 0.41
CA SER A 389 -8.19 -8.53 0.49
C SER A 389 -8.78 -7.52 -0.50
N ILE A 390 -8.12 -6.38 -0.72
CA ILE A 390 -8.52 -5.40 -1.75
C ILE A 390 -8.32 -6.00 -3.15
N THR A 391 -7.18 -6.64 -3.38
CA THR A 391 -6.86 -7.28 -4.66
C THR A 391 -7.89 -8.37 -4.98
N ARG A 392 -8.30 -9.17 -4.00
CA ARG A 392 -9.33 -10.20 -4.15
C ARG A 392 -10.67 -9.62 -4.63
N LYS A 393 -11.08 -8.46 -4.11
CA LYS A 393 -12.27 -7.74 -4.57
C LYS A 393 -12.11 -7.21 -6.00
N GLN A 394 -10.91 -6.82 -6.40
CA GLN A 394 -10.63 -6.42 -7.78
C GLN A 394 -10.72 -7.62 -8.73
N PHE A 395 -10.27 -8.80 -8.31
CA PHE A 395 -10.45 -10.05 -9.05
C PHE A 395 -11.94 -10.36 -9.29
N ASP A 396 -12.82 -10.16 -8.29
CA ASP A 396 -14.27 -10.31 -8.48
C ASP A 396 -14.82 -9.39 -9.56
N LYS A 397 -14.33 -8.14 -9.62
CA LYS A 397 -14.74 -7.17 -10.64
C LYS A 397 -14.25 -7.54 -12.04
N LEU A 398 -13.05 -8.11 -12.15
CA LEU A 398 -12.44 -8.45 -13.45
C LEU A 398 -12.96 -9.76 -14.03
N LEU A 399 -13.13 -10.79 -13.21
CA LEU A 399 -13.43 -12.15 -13.67
C LEU A 399 -14.84 -12.62 -13.28
N GLY A 400 -15.49 -11.96 -12.33
CA GLY A 400 -16.68 -12.47 -11.64
C GLY A 400 -16.32 -13.39 -10.46
N GLY A 401 -17.19 -13.46 -9.46
CA GLY A 401 -16.90 -14.07 -8.16
C GLY A 401 -16.39 -15.51 -8.20
N ASP A 402 -17.10 -16.39 -8.92
CA ASP A 402 -16.74 -17.81 -8.99
C ASP A 402 -15.47 -18.07 -9.82
N LYS A 403 -15.31 -17.37 -10.95
CA LYS A 403 -14.11 -17.49 -11.78
C LYS A 403 -12.89 -16.93 -11.08
N ALA A 404 -13.04 -15.84 -10.33
CA ALA A 404 -11.99 -15.27 -9.51
C ALA A 404 -11.53 -16.26 -8.42
N ARG A 405 -12.48 -16.89 -7.72
CA ARG A 405 -12.19 -17.94 -6.74
C ARG A 405 -11.42 -19.10 -7.38
N ASP A 406 -11.94 -19.64 -8.49
CA ASP A 406 -11.34 -20.78 -9.20
C ASP A 406 -9.91 -20.45 -9.66
N TYR A 407 -9.73 -19.25 -10.20
CA TYR A 407 -8.43 -18.74 -10.62
C TYR A 407 -7.44 -18.70 -9.45
N ILE A 408 -7.83 -18.10 -8.32
CA ILE A 408 -6.92 -17.95 -7.17
C ILE A 408 -6.60 -19.31 -6.54
N GLN A 409 -7.59 -20.18 -6.35
CA GLN A 409 -7.39 -21.47 -5.72
C GLN A 409 -6.50 -22.39 -6.56
N LYS A 410 -6.74 -22.45 -7.87
CA LYS A 410 -6.07 -23.42 -8.76
C LYS A 410 -4.82 -22.87 -9.43
N ARG A 411 -4.75 -21.56 -9.66
CA ARG A 411 -3.70 -20.94 -10.47
C ARG A 411 -2.91 -19.92 -9.70
N SER A 412 -2.94 -19.85 -8.36
CA SER A 412 -2.12 -18.85 -7.66
C SER A 412 -1.26 -19.47 -6.58
N ILE A 413 -0.03 -18.99 -6.50
CA ILE A 413 0.95 -19.35 -5.47
C ILE A 413 1.14 -18.15 -4.56
N PHE A 414 1.08 -18.42 -3.25
CA PHE A 414 1.24 -17.46 -2.18
C PHE A 414 2.60 -17.68 -1.54
N SER A 415 3.56 -16.81 -1.87
CA SER A 415 4.92 -16.87 -1.33
C SER A 415 5.03 -15.95 -0.12
N VAL A 416 5.41 -16.49 1.04
CA VAL A 416 5.55 -15.75 2.29
C VAL A 416 6.98 -15.87 2.79
N VAL A 417 7.73 -14.75 2.80
CA VAL A 417 9.12 -14.69 3.25
C VAL A 417 9.27 -13.53 4.24
N VAL A 418 9.10 -13.82 5.53
CA VAL A 418 9.07 -12.82 6.61
C VAL A 418 9.58 -13.44 7.92
N GLY A 419 10.10 -12.62 8.83
CA GLY A 419 10.47 -13.03 10.19
C GLY A 419 11.87 -12.59 10.61
N SER A 420 12.78 -12.36 9.65
CA SER A 420 14.16 -11.96 9.95
C SER A 420 14.21 -10.63 10.71
N ASN A 421 13.34 -9.68 10.34
CA ASN A 421 13.25 -8.37 11.00
C ASN A 421 12.69 -8.44 12.42
N ASP A 422 11.84 -9.42 12.74
CA ASP A 422 11.30 -9.58 14.10
C ASP A 422 12.43 -9.91 15.10
N PHE A 423 13.49 -10.58 14.63
CA PHE A 423 14.73 -10.72 15.40
C PHE A 423 15.63 -9.50 15.26
N LEU A 424 16.06 -9.16 14.04
CA LEU A 424 17.13 -8.18 13.79
C LEU A 424 16.75 -6.74 14.14
N ASN A 425 15.50 -6.36 13.88
CA ASN A 425 14.97 -4.99 13.95
C ASN A 425 13.88 -4.84 15.02
N ASN A 426 13.76 -5.83 15.92
CA ASN A 426 12.88 -5.80 17.08
C ASN A 426 13.57 -6.49 18.27
N TYR A 427 13.55 -7.82 18.38
CA TYR A 427 14.01 -8.55 19.58
C TYR A 427 15.51 -8.35 19.92
N LEU A 428 16.37 -8.18 18.92
CA LEU A 428 17.82 -8.07 19.10
C LEU A 428 18.34 -6.62 19.27
N VAL A 429 17.52 -5.60 19.03
CA VAL A 429 17.92 -4.19 19.04
C VAL A 429 17.91 -3.61 20.46
N PRO A 430 19.04 -3.17 21.05
CA PRO A 430 19.11 -2.78 22.47
C PRO A 430 18.09 -1.72 22.92
N PHE A 431 17.78 -0.71 22.09
CA PHE A 431 16.93 0.42 22.48
C PHE A 431 15.42 0.18 22.28
N VAL A 432 15.02 -0.65 21.32
CA VAL A 432 13.62 -1.06 21.10
C VAL A 432 13.29 -2.30 21.92
N ALA A 433 14.24 -3.23 21.99
CA ALA A 433 14.13 -4.47 22.75
C ALA A 433 14.35 -4.27 24.25
N ALA A 434 14.80 -3.11 24.75
CA ALA A 434 14.94 -2.90 26.19
C ALA A 434 13.62 -3.23 26.91
N GLN A 435 12.47 -2.83 26.37
CA GLN A 435 11.19 -3.09 27.02
C GLN A 435 10.65 -4.52 26.78
N ALA A 436 10.88 -5.08 25.59
CA ALA A 436 10.46 -6.45 25.23
C ALA A 436 11.35 -7.55 25.84
N ARG A 437 12.68 -7.38 25.86
CA ARG A 437 13.64 -8.31 26.51
C ARG A 437 13.49 -8.32 28.03
N LEU A 438 13.11 -7.19 28.63
CA LEU A 438 12.90 -7.10 30.08
C LEU A 438 11.60 -7.77 30.53
N THR A 439 10.67 -8.10 29.63
CA THR A 439 9.35 -8.63 29.98
C THR A 439 8.99 -9.97 29.33
N GLN A 440 9.70 -10.45 28.31
CA GLN A 440 9.40 -11.70 27.60
C GLN A 440 10.64 -12.58 27.35
N THR A 441 10.49 -13.89 27.56
CA THR A 441 11.53 -14.88 27.22
C THR A 441 11.56 -15.14 25.70
N PRO A 442 12.69 -15.65 25.16
CA PRO A 442 12.77 -16.07 23.75
C PRO A 442 11.61 -16.96 23.29
N GLU A 443 11.19 -17.91 24.13
CA GLU A 443 10.13 -18.87 23.83
C GLU A 443 8.78 -18.19 23.68
N VAL A 444 8.41 -17.30 24.62
CA VAL A 444 7.17 -16.52 24.56
C VAL A 444 7.14 -15.63 23.31
N PHE A 445 8.27 -15.01 22.97
CA PHE A 445 8.39 -14.19 21.77
C PHE A 445 8.21 -15.00 20.48
N VAL A 446 8.84 -16.18 20.38
CA VAL A 446 8.68 -17.08 19.23
C VAL A 446 7.25 -17.58 19.12
N ASP A 447 6.60 -17.94 20.23
CA ASP A 447 5.21 -18.37 20.24
C ASP A 447 4.28 -17.23 19.78
N ASP A 448 4.54 -15.99 20.18
CA ASP A 448 3.78 -14.82 19.72
C ASP A 448 3.91 -14.60 18.21
N MET A 449 5.12 -14.72 17.64
CA MET A 449 5.33 -14.70 16.19
C MET A 449 4.55 -15.80 15.47
N ILE A 450 4.57 -17.02 16.00
CA ILE A 450 3.86 -18.18 15.41
C ILE A 450 2.34 -17.97 15.48
N ASN A 451 1.83 -17.39 16.57
CA ASN A 451 0.41 -17.06 16.73
C ASN A 451 -0.05 -16.03 15.69
N HIS A 452 0.69 -14.94 15.52
CA HIS A 452 0.37 -13.92 14.52
C HIS A 452 0.43 -14.48 13.10
N LEU A 453 1.49 -15.24 12.76
CA LEU A 453 1.62 -15.82 11.44
C LEU A 453 0.52 -16.84 11.13
N ARG A 454 0.11 -17.65 12.12
CA ARG A 454 -1.04 -18.57 11.98
C ARG A 454 -2.30 -17.81 11.56
N ASP A 455 -2.61 -16.72 12.24
CA ASP A 455 -3.82 -15.94 11.95
C ASP A 455 -3.73 -15.23 10.59
N GLN A 456 -2.55 -14.73 10.22
CA GLN A 456 -2.28 -14.12 8.92
C GLN A 456 -2.45 -15.13 7.77
N LEU A 457 -1.92 -16.36 7.92
CA LEU A 457 -2.10 -17.43 6.93
C LEU A 457 -3.56 -17.89 6.84
N LYS A 458 -4.28 -17.98 7.97
CA LYS A 458 -5.72 -18.28 7.99
C LYS A 458 -6.54 -17.19 7.29
N ARG A 459 -6.18 -15.91 7.45
CA ARG A 459 -6.81 -14.80 6.72
C ARG A 459 -6.59 -14.90 5.21
N LEU A 460 -5.38 -15.26 4.76
CA LEU A 460 -5.12 -15.52 3.33
C LEU A 460 -5.95 -16.71 2.82
N TYR A 461 -6.02 -17.79 3.57
CA TYR A 461 -6.85 -18.96 3.22
C TYR A 461 -8.34 -18.60 3.08
N ALA A 462 -8.86 -17.75 3.97
CA ALA A 462 -10.21 -17.22 3.90
C ALA A 462 -10.46 -16.34 2.65
N LEU A 463 -9.39 -15.84 2.03
CA LEU A 463 -9.39 -15.07 0.78
C LEU A 463 -9.02 -15.95 -0.44
N ASP A 464 -9.40 -17.23 -0.41
CA ASP A 464 -9.22 -18.22 -1.48
C ASP A 464 -7.77 -18.72 -1.71
N ALA A 465 -6.80 -18.34 -0.90
CA ALA A 465 -5.44 -18.88 -1.03
C ALA A 465 -5.39 -20.37 -0.70
N ARG A 466 -4.76 -21.17 -1.58
CA ARG A 466 -4.62 -22.63 -1.41
C ARG A 466 -3.20 -23.14 -1.53
N LYS A 467 -2.35 -22.55 -2.36
CA LYS A 467 -0.97 -23.00 -2.57
C LYS A 467 0.01 -22.05 -1.90
N PHE A 468 0.54 -22.45 -0.75
CA PHE A 468 1.46 -21.63 0.04
C PHE A 468 2.89 -22.15 -0.04
N VAL A 469 3.83 -21.23 -0.21
CA VAL A 469 5.25 -21.46 0.02
C VAL A 469 5.68 -20.51 1.13
N VAL A 470 6.10 -21.04 2.27
CA VAL A 470 6.51 -20.23 3.41
C VAL A 470 7.99 -20.49 3.69
N GLY A 471 8.80 -19.46 3.50
CA GLY A 471 10.23 -19.46 3.79
C GLY A 471 10.49 -19.24 5.27
N ASN A 472 11.29 -20.12 5.87
CA ASN A 472 11.74 -19.95 7.24
C ASN A 472 12.87 -18.89 7.34
N VAL A 473 13.22 -18.49 8.56
CA VAL A 473 14.25 -17.46 8.78
C VAL A 473 15.62 -18.04 8.44
N ALA A 474 16.36 -17.34 7.57
CA ALA A 474 17.72 -17.69 7.15
C ALA A 474 18.73 -17.62 8.34
N PRO A 475 20.00 -18.04 8.20
CA PRO A 475 20.97 -17.95 9.29
C PRO A 475 21.42 -16.50 9.53
N ILE A 476 20.56 -15.72 10.18
CA ILE A 476 20.72 -14.27 10.40
C ILE A 476 21.98 -13.93 11.19
N GLY A 477 22.53 -14.86 11.99
CA GLY A 477 23.80 -14.67 12.69
C GLY A 477 25.03 -14.73 11.78
N CYS A 478 24.88 -15.17 10.53
CA CYS A 478 25.97 -15.32 9.58
C CYS A 478 26.07 -14.16 8.56
N ILE A 479 25.13 -13.20 8.58
CA ILE A 479 25.13 -12.07 7.66
C ILE A 479 26.32 -11.12 7.93
N PRO A 480 26.82 -10.38 6.92
CA PRO A 480 27.96 -9.48 7.11
C PRO A 480 27.75 -8.44 8.22
N TYR A 481 26.53 -7.95 8.43
CA TYR A 481 26.20 -7.03 9.52
C TYR A 481 26.46 -7.62 10.91
N GLN A 482 25.86 -8.78 11.21
CA GLN A 482 26.04 -9.45 12.50
C GLN A 482 27.50 -9.82 12.75
N LYS A 483 28.22 -10.26 11.71
CA LYS A 483 29.66 -10.52 11.80
C LYS A 483 30.47 -9.27 12.10
N SER A 484 30.12 -8.14 11.47
CA SER A 484 30.85 -6.88 11.64
C SER A 484 30.68 -6.31 13.04
N ILE A 485 29.45 -6.24 13.56
CA ILE A 485 29.19 -5.66 14.89
C ILE A 485 29.69 -6.55 16.04
N ASN A 486 29.83 -7.86 15.82
CA ASN A 486 30.39 -8.81 16.78
C ASN A 486 31.88 -9.14 16.52
N GLN A 487 32.53 -8.47 15.57
CA GLN A 487 33.96 -8.64 15.25
C GLN A 487 34.38 -10.09 14.93
N LEU A 488 33.53 -10.82 14.21
CA LEU A 488 33.71 -12.25 13.92
C LEU A 488 34.66 -12.52 12.73
N LYS A 489 35.28 -13.70 12.73
CA LYS A 489 36.05 -14.25 11.60
C LYS A 489 35.12 -14.88 10.55
N ASP A 490 35.66 -15.16 9.36
CA ASP A 490 34.86 -15.59 8.18
C ASP A 490 34.03 -16.85 8.40
N LYS A 491 34.51 -17.82 9.19
CA LYS A 491 33.79 -19.07 9.45
C LYS A 491 32.88 -19.03 10.69
N GLN A 492 32.82 -17.89 11.39
CA GLN A 492 32.05 -17.75 12.63
C GLN A 492 30.71 -17.07 12.36
N CYS A 493 29.70 -17.42 13.15
CA CYS A 493 28.40 -16.76 13.15
C CYS A 493 27.98 -16.43 14.59
N VAL A 494 27.00 -15.56 14.76
CA VAL A 494 26.44 -15.23 16.07
C VAL A 494 25.47 -16.33 16.52
N ASP A 495 25.88 -17.12 17.50
CA ASP A 495 25.14 -18.31 17.96
C ASP A 495 23.73 -17.98 18.47
N LEU A 496 23.57 -16.91 19.27
CA LEU A 496 22.28 -16.54 19.82
C LEU A 496 21.26 -16.22 18.70
N ALA A 497 21.66 -15.46 17.69
CA ALA A 497 20.78 -15.09 16.58
C ALA A 497 20.34 -16.32 15.78
N ASN A 498 21.26 -17.25 15.49
CA ASN A 498 20.94 -18.49 14.80
C ASN A 498 20.10 -19.46 15.65
N LYS A 499 20.33 -19.51 16.97
CA LYS A 499 19.54 -20.33 17.90
C LYS A 499 18.07 -19.89 17.93
N LEU A 500 17.83 -18.58 17.97
CA LEU A 500 16.47 -18.01 17.92
C LEU A 500 15.78 -18.31 16.59
N ALA A 501 16.50 -18.13 15.47
CA ALA A 501 15.99 -18.48 14.15
C ALA A 501 15.62 -19.97 14.07
N LEU A 502 16.47 -20.87 14.56
CA LEU A 502 16.20 -22.31 14.58
C LEU A 502 14.99 -22.69 15.45
N GLN A 503 14.82 -22.06 16.61
CA GLN A 503 13.64 -22.26 17.47
C GLN A 503 12.35 -21.87 16.74
N TYR A 504 12.33 -20.68 16.12
CA TYR A 504 11.20 -20.25 15.30
C TYR A 504 10.95 -21.17 14.10
N ASN A 505 12.00 -21.55 13.38
CA ASN A 505 11.91 -22.41 12.20
C ASN A 505 11.32 -23.78 12.52
N ALA A 506 11.65 -24.36 13.68
CA ALA A 506 11.06 -25.61 14.14
C ALA A 506 9.55 -25.46 14.37
N ARG A 507 9.12 -24.41 15.07
CA ARG A 507 7.70 -24.13 15.33
C ARG A 507 6.93 -23.80 14.05
N LEU A 508 7.56 -23.10 13.10
CA LEU A 508 6.98 -22.80 11.80
C LEU A 508 6.74 -24.09 11.02
N LYS A 509 7.70 -25.02 11.01
CA LYS A 509 7.54 -26.31 10.33
C LYS A 509 6.36 -27.09 10.91
N ASP A 510 6.22 -27.14 12.23
CA ASP A 510 5.10 -27.80 12.91
C ASP A 510 3.76 -27.11 12.60
N LEU A 511 3.72 -25.77 12.64
CA LEU A 511 2.55 -24.97 12.26
C LEU A 511 2.07 -25.34 10.85
N LEU A 512 2.98 -25.41 9.87
CA LEU A 512 2.62 -25.63 8.47
C LEU A 512 2.26 -27.08 8.17
N LEU A 513 3.08 -28.04 8.63
CA LEU A 513 3.01 -29.43 8.19
C LEU A 513 2.16 -30.33 9.10
N VAL A 514 1.82 -29.85 10.31
CA VAL A 514 0.96 -30.57 11.26
C VAL A 514 -0.32 -29.77 11.47
N GLU A 515 -0.24 -28.54 11.95
CA GLU A 515 -1.45 -27.81 12.37
C GLU A 515 -2.31 -27.30 11.21
N LEU A 516 -1.74 -26.53 10.30
CA LEU A 516 -2.48 -25.88 9.21
C LEU A 516 -2.85 -26.87 8.10
N LYS A 517 -1.97 -27.83 7.80
CA LYS A 517 -2.25 -28.88 6.82
C LYS A 517 -3.52 -29.66 7.15
N ASP A 518 -3.71 -30.01 8.43
CA ASP A 518 -4.85 -30.84 8.85
C ASP A 518 -6.13 -30.01 9.08
N SER A 519 -5.98 -28.71 9.39
CA SER A 519 -7.11 -27.82 9.67
C SER A 519 -7.64 -27.06 8.45
N LEU A 520 -6.85 -26.87 7.40
CA LEU A 520 -7.22 -26.08 6.22
C LEU A 520 -7.41 -26.97 4.99
N LYS A 521 -8.68 -27.31 4.73
CA LYS A 521 -9.06 -28.19 3.62
C LYS A 521 -8.58 -27.65 2.27
N ASP A 522 -8.03 -28.55 1.45
CA ASP A 522 -7.52 -28.27 0.10
C ASP A 522 -6.37 -27.24 0.06
N ALA A 523 -5.81 -26.86 1.21
CA ALA A 523 -4.62 -26.03 1.28
C ALA A 523 -3.36 -26.89 1.26
N HIS A 524 -2.41 -26.48 0.44
CA HIS A 524 -1.10 -27.09 0.29
C HIS A 524 -0.04 -26.13 0.83
N PHE A 525 0.66 -26.55 1.88
CA PHE A 525 1.75 -25.79 2.46
C PHE A 525 3.08 -26.45 2.11
N VAL A 526 3.97 -25.65 1.51
CA VAL A 526 5.37 -25.99 1.29
C VAL A 526 6.22 -25.18 2.27
N HIS A 527 6.94 -25.88 3.15
CA HIS A 527 7.96 -25.30 4.00
C HIS A 527 9.28 -25.22 3.21
N ALA A 528 9.70 -23.99 2.92
CA ALA A 528 11.01 -23.70 2.33
C ALA A 528 12.05 -23.51 3.43
N ASN A 529 12.97 -24.48 3.53
CA ASN A 529 14.03 -24.50 4.53
C ASN A 529 15.22 -23.63 4.10
N VAL A 530 14.99 -22.32 4.10
CA VAL A 530 15.97 -21.31 3.71
C VAL A 530 17.17 -21.30 4.65
N PHE A 531 16.99 -21.60 5.95
CA PHE A 531 18.09 -21.69 6.91
C PHE A 531 19.19 -22.64 6.45
N ASP A 532 18.86 -23.92 6.25
CA ASP A 532 19.85 -24.93 5.88
C ASP A 532 20.39 -24.72 4.46
N LEU A 533 19.55 -24.22 3.56
CA LEU A 533 19.95 -23.90 2.19
C LEU A 533 21.02 -22.79 2.18
N VAL A 534 20.75 -21.67 2.85
CA VAL A 534 21.70 -20.55 2.90
C VAL A 534 22.92 -20.92 3.74
N MET A 535 22.77 -21.75 4.78
CA MET A 535 23.92 -22.24 5.54
C MET A 535 24.82 -23.15 4.69
N ASP A 536 24.26 -24.04 3.88
CA ASP A 536 25.00 -24.86 2.91
C ASP A 536 25.75 -23.98 1.91
N LEU A 537 25.09 -22.94 1.39
CA LEU A 537 25.69 -21.94 0.50
C LEU A 537 26.86 -21.19 1.17
N ILE A 538 26.71 -20.78 2.43
CA ILE A 538 27.74 -20.04 3.18
C ILE A 538 28.94 -20.93 3.50
N VAL A 539 28.71 -22.19 3.88
CA VAL A 539 29.78 -23.12 4.24
C VAL A 539 30.53 -23.58 3.00
N ASN A 540 29.81 -23.89 1.91
CA ASN A 540 30.34 -24.48 0.69
C ASN A 540 30.43 -23.48 -0.47
N TYR A 541 30.55 -22.18 -0.17
CA TYR A 541 30.45 -21.10 -1.17
C TYR A 541 31.39 -21.25 -2.37
N LYS A 542 32.57 -21.84 -2.17
CA LYS A 542 33.54 -22.08 -3.26
C LYS A 542 33.02 -23.09 -4.28
N ASP A 543 32.30 -24.11 -3.83
CA ASP A 543 31.75 -25.17 -4.69
C ASP A 543 30.62 -24.61 -5.58
N TYR A 544 29.94 -23.57 -5.08
CA TYR A 544 28.96 -22.79 -5.82
C TYR A 544 29.57 -21.66 -6.66
N GLY A 545 30.90 -21.56 -6.72
CA GLY A 545 31.61 -20.61 -7.57
C GLY A 545 31.75 -19.19 -7.01
N PHE A 546 31.46 -18.97 -5.72
CA PHE A 546 31.70 -17.71 -5.02
C PHE A 546 33.14 -17.61 -4.49
N ARG A 547 33.62 -16.38 -4.36
CA ARG A 547 34.90 -16.05 -3.71
C ARG A 547 34.74 -15.78 -2.21
N THR A 548 33.57 -15.36 -1.77
CA THR A 548 33.31 -15.05 -0.36
C THR A 548 31.82 -15.21 0.00
N ALA A 549 31.59 -15.64 1.24
CA ALA A 549 30.29 -15.70 1.89
C ALA A 549 30.26 -14.90 3.21
N SER A 550 31.23 -14.01 3.42
CA SER A 550 31.31 -13.16 4.62
C SER A 550 31.32 -11.68 4.28
N GLU A 551 31.84 -11.32 3.11
CA GLU A 551 32.00 -9.94 2.68
C GLU A 551 30.89 -9.56 1.69
N ALA A 552 30.19 -8.47 2.00
CA ALA A 552 29.19 -7.89 1.11
C ALA A 552 29.85 -7.28 -0.13
N CYS A 553 29.20 -7.39 -1.29
CA CYS A 553 29.73 -6.75 -2.50
C CYS A 553 29.56 -5.22 -2.50
N CYS A 554 28.44 -4.72 -1.99
CA CYS A 554 28.11 -3.32 -1.85
C CYS A 554 27.97 -2.96 -0.37
N GLY A 555 28.81 -2.05 0.10
CA GLY A 555 28.69 -1.56 1.47
C GLY A 555 29.80 -0.60 1.84
N THR A 556 29.71 -0.08 3.05
CA THR A 556 30.73 0.81 3.62
C THR A 556 31.04 0.39 5.05
N GLY A 557 32.32 0.42 5.40
CA GLY A 557 32.79 0.23 6.77
C GLY A 557 33.05 -1.23 7.16
N GLY A 558 34.17 -1.44 7.86
CA GLY A 558 34.62 -2.74 8.35
C GLY A 558 35.24 -3.64 7.28
N ARG A 559 35.91 -4.72 7.70
CA ARG A 559 36.55 -5.71 6.83
C ARG A 559 35.57 -6.43 5.88
N LEU A 560 34.30 -6.50 6.26
CA LEU A 560 33.27 -7.28 5.58
C LEU A 560 32.27 -6.42 4.79
N ALA A 561 32.54 -5.11 4.66
CA ALA A 561 31.61 -4.12 4.11
C ALA A 561 30.20 -4.19 4.76
N GLY A 562 30.15 -4.55 6.05
CA GLY A 562 28.93 -4.96 6.74
C GLY A 562 28.31 -3.92 7.67
N ILE A 563 28.80 -2.68 7.72
CA ILE A 563 28.34 -1.72 8.74
C ILE A 563 27.20 -0.84 8.21
N LEU A 564 27.38 -0.25 7.03
CA LEU A 564 26.38 0.63 6.42
C LEU A 564 25.71 -0.04 5.22
N PRO A 565 24.36 0.09 5.09
CA PRO A 565 23.64 -0.37 3.92
C PRO A 565 24.17 0.22 2.60
N CYS A 566 23.93 -0.51 1.52
CA CYS A 566 24.33 -0.11 0.17
C CYS A 566 23.64 1.19 -0.28
N GLY A 567 24.44 2.18 -0.68
CA GLY A 567 23.96 3.47 -1.18
C GLY A 567 24.94 4.12 -2.17
N PRO A 568 24.66 5.37 -2.62
CA PRO A 568 25.42 6.01 -3.71
C PRO A 568 26.91 6.20 -3.44
N THR A 569 27.32 6.26 -2.17
CA THR A 569 28.71 6.44 -1.75
C THR A 569 29.38 5.14 -1.30
N SER A 570 28.69 4.00 -1.44
CA SER A 570 29.23 2.70 -1.04
C SER A 570 30.33 2.22 -1.97
N SER A 571 31.29 1.49 -1.40
CA SER A 571 32.23 0.71 -2.20
C SER A 571 31.52 -0.46 -2.86
N LEU A 572 31.95 -0.80 -4.07
CA LEU A 572 31.39 -1.88 -4.87
C LEU A 572 32.49 -2.87 -5.25
N CYS A 573 32.23 -4.16 -5.08
CA CYS A 573 33.15 -5.23 -5.47
C CYS A 573 33.32 -5.30 -7.00
N THR A 574 34.43 -5.89 -7.45
CA THR A 574 34.77 -5.99 -8.89
C THR A 574 33.90 -6.99 -9.64
N ASP A 575 33.55 -8.12 -9.02
CA ASP A 575 32.71 -9.17 -9.62
C ASP A 575 31.56 -9.56 -8.67
N ARG A 576 30.39 -8.97 -8.94
CA ARG A 576 29.17 -9.15 -8.15
C ARG A 576 28.70 -10.60 -8.10
N SER A 577 29.00 -11.39 -9.15
CA SER A 577 28.61 -12.80 -9.23
C SER A 577 29.41 -13.71 -8.26
N LYS A 578 30.47 -13.17 -7.65
CA LYS A 578 31.39 -13.91 -6.77
C LYS A 578 31.15 -13.66 -5.28
N HIS A 579 30.13 -12.89 -4.92
CA HIS A 579 29.75 -12.65 -3.54
C HIS A 579 28.39 -13.28 -3.25
N VAL A 580 28.27 -14.01 -2.13
CA VAL A 580 26.97 -14.51 -1.66
C VAL A 580 26.07 -13.35 -1.25
N PHE A 581 26.62 -12.34 -0.59
CA PHE A 581 25.89 -11.19 -0.09
C PHE A 581 26.06 -9.97 -1.01
N TRP A 582 24.94 -9.35 -1.37
CA TRP A 582 24.94 -8.06 -2.05
C TRP A 582 25.33 -6.95 -1.10
N ASP A 583 24.66 -6.86 0.05
CA ASP A 583 24.87 -5.82 1.05
C ASP A 583 25.00 -6.45 2.46
N PRO A 584 25.07 -5.67 3.56
CA PRO A 584 25.24 -6.23 4.90
C PRO A 584 24.18 -7.25 5.36
N TYR A 585 23.03 -7.33 4.67
CA TYR A 585 21.88 -8.13 5.05
C TYR A 585 21.44 -9.08 3.92
N HIS A 586 21.47 -8.61 2.69
CA HIS A 586 20.74 -9.21 1.59
C HIS A 586 21.63 -10.03 0.65
N PRO A 587 21.12 -11.14 0.09
CA PRO A 587 21.81 -11.95 -0.90
C PRO A 587 22.00 -11.21 -2.24
N SER A 588 23.06 -11.58 -2.95
CA SER A 588 23.24 -11.17 -4.36
C SER A 588 22.26 -11.89 -5.27
N GLU A 589 22.03 -11.35 -6.47
CA GLU A 589 21.24 -12.04 -7.49
C GLU A 589 21.80 -13.44 -7.78
N ALA A 590 23.13 -13.60 -7.80
CA ALA A 590 23.77 -14.90 -8.04
C ALA A 590 23.42 -15.91 -6.95
N ALA A 591 23.39 -15.49 -5.68
CA ALA A 591 22.89 -16.32 -4.59
C ALA A 591 21.38 -16.59 -4.72
N ASN A 592 20.58 -15.58 -5.07
CA ASN A 592 19.13 -15.73 -5.26
C ASN A 592 18.78 -16.76 -6.34
N VAL A 593 19.56 -16.82 -7.44
CA VAL A 593 19.37 -17.83 -8.50
C VAL A 593 19.53 -19.25 -7.95
N LEU A 594 20.60 -19.49 -7.18
CA LEU A 594 20.85 -20.82 -6.60
C LEU A 594 19.79 -21.19 -5.56
N ILE A 595 19.36 -20.22 -4.74
CA ILE A 595 18.30 -20.42 -3.76
C ILE A 595 16.99 -20.78 -4.46
N ALA A 596 16.59 -20.00 -5.47
CA ALA A 596 15.38 -20.26 -6.25
C ALA A 596 15.44 -21.64 -6.93
N ASP A 597 16.58 -22.01 -7.52
CA ASP A 597 16.76 -23.32 -8.16
C ASP A 597 16.57 -24.48 -7.18
N LYS A 598 17.13 -24.38 -5.97
CA LYS A 598 16.92 -25.40 -4.93
C LYS A 598 15.48 -25.46 -4.45
N LEU A 599 14.75 -24.35 -4.42
CA LEU A 599 13.32 -24.36 -4.07
C LEU A 599 12.45 -24.97 -5.19
N LEU A 600 12.78 -24.72 -6.46
CA LEU A 600 12.02 -25.21 -7.61
C LEU A 600 12.27 -26.68 -7.93
N PHE A 601 13.53 -27.12 -7.83
CA PHE A 601 13.97 -28.43 -8.31
C PHE A 601 14.60 -29.30 -7.21
N GLY A 602 14.86 -28.74 -6.02
CA GLY A 602 15.52 -29.45 -4.94
C GLY A 602 14.65 -30.54 -4.31
N ASP A 603 15.29 -31.35 -3.47
CA ASP A 603 14.66 -32.42 -2.72
C ASP A 603 14.03 -31.93 -1.41
N SER A 604 13.47 -32.88 -0.66
CA SER A 604 12.80 -32.62 0.62
C SER A 604 13.71 -32.03 1.69
N LYS A 605 15.05 -32.03 1.55
CA LYS A 605 15.94 -31.37 2.51
C LYS A 605 15.67 -29.87 2.56
N PHE A 606 15.45 -29.25 1.39
CA PHE A 606 15.30 -27.81 1.26
C PHE A 606 13.85 -27.36 1.06
N VAL A 607 12.99 -28.24 0.52
CA VAL A 607 11.62 -27.89 0.20
C VAL A 607 10.68 -29.07 0.46
N THR A 608 9.85 -28.97 1.50
CA THR A 608 9.02 -30.09 2.00
C THR A 608 7.54 -29.68 1.99
N PRO A 609 6.60 -30.58 1.64
CA PRO A 609 6.79 -31.99 1.30
C PRO A 609 7.18 -32.23 -0.17
N PHE A 610 7.09 -31.21 -1.02
CA PHE A 610 7.46 -31.26 -2.42
C PHE A 610 7.93 -29.88 -2.88
N ASN A 611 8.61 -29.83 -4.02
CA ASN A 611 9.16 -28.60 -4.59
C ASN A 611 8.08 -27.70 -5.22
N LEU A 612 8.49 -26.49 -5.59
CA LEU A 612 7.58 -25.45 -6.09
C LEU A 612 6.97 -25.80 -7.46
N LEU A 613 7.63 -26.62 -8.29
CA LEU A 613 7.06 -27.10 -9.54
C LEU A 613 5.89 -28.06 -9.29
N HIS A 614 6.04 -28.99 -8.35
CA HIS A 614 4.93 -29.84 -7.94
C HIS A 614 3.79 -28.99 -7.36
N LEU A 615 4.08 -28.04 -6.47
CA LEU A 615 3.04 -27.16 -5.91
C LEU A 615 2.23 -26.42 -7.00
N ARG A 616 2.89 -25.96 -8.07
CA ARG A 616 2.23 -25.31 -9.21
C ARG A 616 1.22 -26.23 -9.87
N ASP A 617 1.54 -27.52 -9.99
CA ASP A 617 0.81 -28.51 -10.78
C ASP A 617 -0.33 -29.22 -10.01
N LEU A 618 -0.45 -29.00 -8.69
CA LEU A 618 -1.61 -29.42 -7.87
C LEU A 618 -2.89 -28.67 -8.23
#